data_AF-A0A1H3RK28-F1
#
_entry.id   AF-A0A1H3RK28-F1
#
_cell.length_a   1.000
_cell.length_b   1.000
_cell.length_c   1.000
_cell.angle_alpha   90.00
_cell.angle_beta   90.00
_cell.angle_gamma   90.00
#
_symmetry.space_group_name_H-M   'P 1'
#
loop_
_entity.id
_entity.type
_entity.pdbx_description
1 polymer ?
#
loop_
_entity_poly.entity_id
_entity_poly.type
_entity_poly.pdbx_seq_one_letter_code
_entity_poly.pdbx_strand_id
1 'polypeptide(L)'
;MTVDGTLIRTDRCRVAGPTARADGSDRRVDLWWSGKHAAHGGNVQVIAVPDGWPIWTSPVRPGREHDTTALRTHPEVLQLLAEWTDATHAVLADLGYEGERAALTTPIKKTTDAPLTDDQRTINLLHAATRAPAERGNSLLKTTFKALRRVSLCPWRIGAITAAALVLLHHVHGRTT
;
A
#
# COMPACT_ATOMS: atom_id res chain seq x y z
N MET A 1 12.06 5.74 6.20
CA MET A 1 10.76 5.04 6.43
C MET A 1 10.25 4.51 5.10
N THR A 2 9.15 3.77 5.11
CA THR A 2 8.55 3.22 3.89
C THR A 2 7.04 3.36 3.89
N VAL A 3 6.47 3.53 2.70
CA VAL A 3 5.02 3.50 2.45
C VAL A 3 4.75 2.40 1.44
N ASP A 4 3.79 1.54 1.75
CA ASP A 4 3.38 0.47 0.84
C ASP A 4 1.89 0.18 0.93
N GLY A 5 1.31 -0.19 -0.20
CA GLY A 5 -0.11 -0.53 -0.30
C GLY A 5 -0.27 -2.05 -0.25
N THR A 6 -1.14 -2.55 0.62
CA THR A 6 -1.42 -3.98 0.70
C THR A 6 -2.88 -4.29 0.45
N LEU A 7 -3.12 -5.26 -0.44
CA LEU A 7 -4.46 -5.80 -0.65
C LEU A 7 -4.77 -6.86 0.42
N ILE A 8 -5.80 -6.61 1.21
CA ILE A 8 -6.43 -7.58 2.10
C ILE A 8 -7.55 -8.28 1.34
N ARG A 9 -7.40 -9.59 1.12
CA ARG A 9 -8.35 -10.36 0.31
C ARG A 9 -9.73 -10.37 0.94
N THR A 10 -10.74 -10.35 0.09
CA THR A 10 -12.13 -10.60 0.49
C THR A 10 -12.73 -11.71 -0.34
N ASP A 11 -13.86 -12.22 0.13
CA ASP A 11 -14.78 -12.93 -0.75
C ASP A 11 -15.38 -11.98 -1.78
N ARG A 12 -15.94 -12.55 -2.85
CA ARG A 12 -16.49 -11.76 -3.96
C ARG A 12 -17.63 -10.88 -3.43
N CYS A 13 -17.39 -9.57 -3.40
CA CYS A 13 -18.38 -8.57 -3.06
C CYS A 13 -18.76 -7.81 -4.33
N ARG A 14 -19.94 -8.12 -4.90
CA ARG A 14 -20.41 -7.48 -6.13
C ARG A 14 -20.93 -6.08 -5.86
N VAL A 15 -20.08 -5.09 -6.05
CA VAL A 15 -20.44 -3.66 -5.97
C VAL A 15 -19.98 -2.99 -7.25
N ALA A 16 -20.88 -2.25 -7.90
CA ALA A 16 -20.54 -1.53 -9.13
C ALA A 16 -19.49 -0.44 -8.85
N GLY A 17 -18.35 -0.52 -9.51
CA GLY A 17 -17.34 0.55 -9.53
C GLY A 17 -17.66 1.62 -10.59
N PRO A 18 -16.87 2.70 -10.65
CA PRO A 18 -17.16 3.83 -11.55
C PRO A 18 -16.90 3.52 -13.04
N THR A 19 -16.05 2.53 -13.35
CA THR A 19 -15.62 2.22 -14.73
C THR A 19 -16.55 1.19 -15.39
N ALA A 20 -17.04 1.50 -16.60
CA ALA A 20 -17.72 0.51 -17.45
C ALA A 20 -16.73 -0.55 -17.95
N ARG A 21 -17.17 -1.80 -18.13
CA ARG A 21 -16.34 -2.84 -18.73
C ARG A 21 -16.29 -2.66 -20.24
N ALA A 22 -15.19 -3.13 -20.83
CA ALA A 22 -15.01 -3.12 -22.28
C ALA A 22 -15.99 -4.06 -23.02
N ASP A 23 -16.56 -5.05 -22.33
CA ASP A 23 -17.48 -6.06 -22.89
C ASP A 23 -18.97 -5.67 -22.85
N GLY A 24 -19.30 -4.44 -22.41
CA GLY A 24 -20.67 -3.91 -22.44
C GLY A 24 -20.89 -2.75 -21.47
N SER A 25 -21.66 -1.74 -21.92
CA SER A 25 -21.94 -0.50 -21.18
C SER A 25 -22.64 -0.71 -19.83
N ASP A 26 -23.41 -1.80 -19.70
CA ASP A 26 -24.24 -2.07 -18.52
C ASP A 26 -23.48 -2.76 -17.37
N ARG A 27 -22.30 -3.32 -17.64
CA ARG A 27 -21.51 -4.05 -16.64
C ARG A 27 -20.35 -3.18 -16.20
N ARG A 28 -20.29 -2.85 -14.91
CA ARG A 28 -19.19 -2.07 -14.34
C ARG A 28 -18.09 -2.99 -13.80
N VAL A 29 -16.85 -2.50 -13.82
CA VAL A 29 -15.75 -3.13 -13.08
C VAL A 29 -16.12 -3.09 -11.61
N ASP A 30 -15.92 -4.20 -10.92
CA ASP A 30 -16.29 -4.31 -9.52
C ASP A 30 -15.44 -3.38 -8.65
N LEU A 31 -16.08 -2.69 -7.71
CA LEU A 31 -15.45 -1.72 -6.81
C LEU A 31 -14.29 -2.35 -6.02
N TRP A 32 -14.46 -3.59 -5.56
CA TRP A 32 -13.49 -4.31 -4.75
C TRP A 32 -12.52 -5.15 -5.57
N TRP A 33 -12.66 -5.18 -6.90
CA TRP A 33 -11.75 -5.93 -7.77
C TRP A 33 -10.47 -5.14 -8.05
N SER A 34 -9.36 -5.66 -7.55
CA SER A 34 -8.02 -5.22 -7.90
C SER A 34 -7.55 -5.90 -9.18
N GLY A 35 -7.30 -5.09 -10.23
CA GLY A 35 -6.67 -5.58 -11.46
C GLY A 35 -5.25 -6.08 -11.22
N LYS A 36 -4.45 -5.36 -10.41
CA LYS A 36 -3.06 -5.70 -10.04
C LYS A 36 -2.94 -7.10 -9.44
N HIS A 37 -3.90 -7.49 -8.60
CA HIS A 37 -3.85 -8.76 -7.87
C HIS A 37 -4.80 -9.83 -8.42
N ALA A 38 -5.55 -9.54 -9.49
CA ALA A 38 -6.61 -10.39 -10.03
C ALA A 38 -7.54 -10.95 -8.92
N ALA A 39 -8.02 -10.05 -8.05
CA ALA A 39 -8.57 -10.41 -6.75
C ALA A 39 -9.60 -9.40 -6.25
N HIS A 40 -10.65 -9.89 -5.56
CA HIS A 40 -11.40 -9.03 -4.65
C HIS A 40 -10.62 -8.79 -3.35
N GLY A 41 -10.60 -7.54 -2.89
CA GLY A 41 -9.98 -7.16 -1.64
C GLY A 41 -10.07 -5.66 -1.37
N GLY A 42 -9.73 -5.27 -0.15
CA GLY A 42 -9.57 -3.87 0.24
C GLY A 42 -8.10 -3.46 0.24
N ASN A 43 -7.81 -2.27 -0.29
CA ASN A 43 -6.47 -1.67 -0.27
C ASN A 43 -6.27 -0.92 1.06
N VAL A 44 -5.18 -1.21 1.76
CA VAL A 44 -4.78 -0.51 2.99
C VAL A 44 -3.34 -0.03 2.82
N GLN A 45 -3.11 1.24 3.11
CA GLN A 45 -1.76 1.83 3.11
C GLN A 45 -1.09 1.55 4.45
N VAL A 46 0.19 1.21 4.42
CA VAL A 46 0.98 0.87 5.61
C VAL A 46 2.26 1.71 5.60
N ILE A 47 2.57 2.30 6.75
CA ILE A 47 3.85 2.96 6.99
C ILE A 47 4.67 2.08 7.91
N ALA A 48 5.92 1.83 7.52
CA ALA A 48 6.87 1.10 8.33
C ALA A 48 8.15 1.91 8.57
N VAL A 49 8.71 1.76 9.77
CA VAL A 49 10.04 2.28 10.11
C VAL A 49 11.14 1.47 9.38
N PRO A 50 12.41 1.94 9.34
CA PRO A 50 13.47 1.32 8.53
C PRO A 50 13.73 -0.17 8.78
N ASP A 51 13.44 -0.69 9.98
CA ASP A 51 13.59 -2.12 10.29
C ASP A 51 12.42 -3.00 9.77
N GLY A 52 11.46 -2.38 9.08
CA GLY A 52 10.28 -3.05 8.51
C GLY A 52 9.09 -3.16 9.47
N TRP A 53 9.18 -2.59 10.68
CA TRP A 53 8.08 -2.63 11.63
C TRP A 53 6.95 -1.66 11.23
N PRO A 54 5.71 -2.15 11.05
CA PRO A 54 4.60 -1.28 10.70
C PRO A 54 4.24 -0.42 11.91
N ILE A 55 4.00 0.87 11.70
CA ILE A 55 3.64 1.83 12.77
C ILE A 55 2.31 2.54 12.51
N TRP A 56 1.80 2.48 11.28
CA TRP A 56 0.53 3.09 10.91
C TRP A 56 -0.12 2.33 9.76
N THR A 57 -1.45 2.31 9.78
CA THR A 57 -2.29 1.70 8.73
C THR A 57 -3.46 2.63 8.41
N SER A 58 -3.76 2.82 7.13
CA SER A 58 -4.91 3.62 6.71
C SER A 58 -6.26 2.90 6.94
N PRO A 59 -7.39 3.62 6.99
CA PRO A 59 -8.68 3.08 6.62
C PRO A 59 -8.63 2.36 5.26
N VAL A 60 -9.53 1.38 5.09
CA VAL A 60 -9.61 0.60 3.85
C VAL A 60 -10.17 1.44 2.70
N ARG A 61 -9.55 1.29 1.53
CA ARG A 61 -10.04 1.78 0.24
C ARG A 61 -10.46 0.60 -0.65
N PRO A 62 -11.38 0.82 -1.61
CA PRO A 62 -11.71 -0.19 -2.61
C PRO A 62 -10.47 -0.76 -3.32
N GLY A 63 -10.41 -2.08 -3.51
CA GLY A 63 -9.23 -2.76 -4.09
C GLY A 63 -8.86 -2.35 -5.51
N ARG A 64 -9.77 -1.70 -6.24
CA ARG A 64 -9.50 -1.13 -7.56
C ARG A 64 -8.70 0.17 -7.51
N GLU A 65 -8.71 0.88 -6.38
CA GLU A 65 -8.08 2.19 -6.28
C GLU A 65 -6.57 2.06 -6.28
N HIS A 66 -5.91 2.98 -7.00
CA HIS A 66 -4.47 3.10 -7.02
C HIS A 66 -3.94 3.55 -5.66
N ASP A 67 -2.74 3.10 -5.31
CA ASP A 67 -2.10 3.41 -4.03
C ASP A 67 -1.94 4.92 -3.82
N THR A 68 -1.52 5.66 -4.86
CA THR A 68 -1.53 7.14 -4.85
C THR A 68 -2.90 7.72 -4.46
N THR A 69 -3.99 7.22 -5.03
CA THR A 69 -5.35 7.71 -4.73
C THR A 69 -5.75 7.38 -3.30
N ALA A 70 -5.40 6.20 -2.82
CA ALA A 70 -5.66 5.78 -1.45
C ALA A 70 -4.89 6.63 -0.43
N LEU A 71 -3.61 6.90 -0.70
CA LEU A 71 -2.78 7.71 0.19
C LEU A 71 -3.22 9.19 0.24
N ARG A 72 -3.67 9.74 -0.89
CA ARG A 72 -4.19 11.13 -0.97
C ARG A 72 -5.40 11.41 -0.08
N THR A 73 -6.10 10.39 0.43
CA THR A 73 -7.18 10.60 1.41
C THR A 73 -6.65 10.92 2.81
N HIS A 74 -5.32 10.94 2.99
CA HIS A 74 -4.60 11.24 4.22
C HIS A 74 -3.57 12.36 3.98
N PRO A 75 -3.99 13.58 3.63
CA PRO A 75 -3.08 14.69 3.35
C PRO A 75 -2.16 15.03 4.55
N GLU A 76 -2.64 14.85 5.78
CA GLU A 76 -1.86 15.01 7.00
C GLU A 76 -0.67 14.02 7.06
N VAL A 77 -0.89 12.79 6.61
CA VAL A 77 0.17 11.77 6.56
C VAL A 77 1.19 12.13 5.49
N LEU A 78 0.75 12.59 4.32
CA LEU A 78 1.66 13.04 3.25
C LEU A 78 2.53 14.22 3.70
N GLN A 79 1.97 15.17 4.45
CA GLN A 79 2.72 16.29 5.02
C GLN A 79 3.78 15.81 6.01
N LEU A 80 3.41 14.94 6.96
CA LEU A 80 4.36 14.38 7.93
C LEU A 80 5.49 13.58 7.26
N LEU A 81 5.19 12.84 6.19
CA LEU A 81 6.20 12.09 5.44
C LEU A 81 7.14 13.01 4.64
N ALA A 82 6.63 14.13 4.13
CA ALA A 82 7.46 15.16 3.50
C ALA A 82 8.39 15.82 4.53
N GLU A 83 7.87 16.17 5.72
CA GLU A 83 8.66 16.73 6.82
C GLU A 83 9.73 15.77 7.35
N TRP A 84 9.46 14.46 7.32
CA TRP A 84 10.44 13.43 7.67
C TRP A 84 11.61 13.33 6.68
N THR A 85 11.44 13.81 5.45
CA THR A 85 12.44 13.66 4.40
C THR A 85 13.45 14.80 4.46
N ASP A 86 14.73 14.46 4.67
CA ASP A 86 15.85 15.40 4.75
C ASP A 86 17.11 14.84 4.08
N ALA A 87 18.29 15.43 4.33
CA ALA A 87 19.56 14.98 3.75
C ALA A 87 19.98 13.54 4.15
N THR A 88 19.42 13.02 5.23
CA THR A 88 19.77 11.73 5.86
C THR A 88 18.59 10.76 5.91
N HIS A 89 17.36 11.28 5.89
CA HIS A 89 16.13 10.50 5.99
C HIS A 89 15.34 10.57 4.69
N ALA A 90 14.83 9.42 4.24
CA ALA A 90 13.92 9.35 3.10
C ALA A 90 12.72 8.45 3.41
N VAL A 91 11.58 8.78 2.81
CA VAL A 91 10.41 7.92 2.78
C VAL A 91 10.36 7.19 1.44
N LEU A 92 10.57 5.88 1.45
CA LEU A 92 10.62 5.07 0.24
C LEU A 92 9.25 4.48 -0.11
N ALA A 93 8.84 4.59 -1.37
CA ALA A 93 7.57 4.02 -1.86
C ALA A 93 7.77 3.35 -3.23
N ASP A 94 6.87 2.47 -3.66
CA ASP A 94 6.94 1.88 -5.00
C ASP A 94 6.49 2.86 -6.10
N LEU A 95 6.56 2.42 -7.36
CA LEU A 95 6.11 3.23 -8.51
C LEU A 95 4.60 3.52 -8.50
N GLY A 96 3.80 2.80 -7.72
CA GLY A 96 2.37 3.08 -7.51
C GLY A 96 2.10 4.40 -6.80
N TYR A 97 3.15 5.04 -6.27
CA TYR A 97 3.15 6.34 -5.62
C TYR A 97 3.83 7.44 -6.43
N GLU A 98 4.08 7.24 -7.73
CA GLU A 98 4.82 8.23 -8.54
C GLU A 98 4.19 9.62 -8.60
N GLY A 99 2.89 9.73 -8.31
CA GLY A 99 2.18 11.01 -8.19
C GLY A 99 2.52 11.81 -6.94
N GLU A 100 3.23 11.23 -5.96
CA GLU A 100 3.57 11.82 -4.66
C GLU A 100 5.08 12.02 -4.48
N ARG A 101 5.84 12.19 -5.57
CA ARG A 101 7.31 12.37 -5.52
C ARG A 101 7.78 13.61 -4.76
N ALA A 102 6.89 14.56 -4.48
CA ALA A 102 7.19 15.69 -3.61
C ALA A 102 7.36 15.29 -2.13
N ALA A 103 6.69 14.22 -1.70
CA ALA A 103 6.75 13.70 -0.34
C ALA A 103 7.50 12.36 -0.23
N LEU A 104 7.57 11.59 -1.32
CA LEU A 104 8.06 10.21 -1.33
C LEU A 104 9.17 10.00 -2.35
N THR A 105 10.16 9.19 -2.00
CA THR A 105 11.19 8.72 -2.93
C THR A 105 10.74 7.41 -3.59
N THR A 106 10.46 7.48 -4.90
CA THR A 106 10.08 6.31 -5.73
C THR A 106 11.20 5.91 -6.68
N PRO A 107 11.23 4.66 -7.18
CA PRO A 107 12.15 4.26 -8.23
C PRO A 107 12.01 5.12 -9.50
N ILE A 108 13.07 5.12 -10.31
CA ILE A 108 13.08 5.74 -11.63
C ILE A 108 12.28 4.85 -12.58
N LYS A 109 11.24 5.42 -13.18
CA LYS A 109 10.34 4.70 -14.09
C LYS A 109 11.01 4.48 -15.44
N LYS A 110 11.03 3.23 -15.89
CA LYS A 110 11.37 2.86 -17.28
C LYS A 110 10.20 3.26 -18.19
N THR A 111 10.47 3.95 -19.29
CA THR A 111 9.48 4.19 -20.35
C THR A 111 9.90 3.49 -21.64
N THR A 112 8.99 3.38 -22.61
CA THR A 112 9.29 2.79 -23.93
C THR A 112 10.42 3.54 -24.63
N ASP A 113 10.41 4.87 -24.53
CA ASP A 113 11.33 5.75 -25.25
C ASP A 113 12.60 6.08 -24.45
N ALA A 114 12.66 5.72 -23.16
CA ALA A 114 13.82 5.93 -22.30
C ALA A 114 14.14 4.66 -21.49
N PRO A 115 15.01 3.78 -22.01
CA PRO A 115 15.51 2.67 -21.23
C PRO A 115 16.35 3.17 -20.06
N LEU A 116 16.34 2.44 -18.94
CA LEU A 116 17.14 2.79 -17.77
C LEU A 116 18.63 2.64 -18.08
N THR A 117 19.41 3.67 -17.75
CA THR A 117 20.88 3.60 -17.72
C THR A 117 21.36 2.66 -16.61
N ASP A 118 22.61 2.23 -16.66
CA ASP A 118 23.16 1.33 -15.63
C ASP A 118 23.16 1.97 -14.23
N ASP A 119 23.40 3.28 -14.15
CA ASP A 119 23.30 4.03 -12.89
C ASP A 119 21.87 4.04 -12.37
N GLN A 120 20.87 4.28 -13.23
CA GLN A 120 19.46 4.27 -12.84
C GLN A 120 19.00 2.87 -12.39
N ARG A 121 19.51 1.81 -13.03
CA ARG A 121 19.26 0.43 -12.59
C ARG A 121 19.87 0.17 -11.22
N THR A 122 21.08 0.65 -10.99
CA THR A 122 21.77 0.53 -9.69
C THR A 122 21.01 1.27 -8.61
N ILE A 123 20.55 2.50 -8.87
CA ILE A 123 19.68 3.26 -7.95
C ILE A 123 18.39 2.49 -7.65
N ASN A 124 17.71 1.96 -8.66
CA ASN A 124 16.48 1.19 -8.47
C ASN A 124 16.72 -0.11 -7.68
N LEU A 125 17.88 -0.76 -7.85
CA LEU A 125 18.26 -1.94 -7.10
C LEU A 125 18.51 -1.61 -5.63
N LEU A 126 19.25 -0.53 -5.34
CA LEU A 126 19.48 -0.05 -3.96
C LEU A 126 18.17 0.39 -3.29
N HIS A 127 17.28 1.05 -4.03
CA HIS A 127 15.96 1.42 -3.57
C HIS A 127 15.15 0.19 -3.17
N ALA A 128 15.07 -0.80 -4.05
CA ALA A 128 14.36 -2.06 -3.78
C ALA A 128 14.94 -2.81 -2.57
N ALA A 129 16.26 -2.92 -2.47
CA ALA A 129 16.93 -3.58 -1.35
C ALA A 129 16.65 -2.88 -0.02
N THR A 130 16.69 -1.54 0.01
CA THR A 130 16.40 -0.74 1.21
C THR A 130 14.93 -0.84 1.62
N ARG A 131 14.03 -1.02 0.65
CA ARG A 131 12.59 -1.14 0.89
C ARG A 131 12.16 -2.57 1.25
N ALA A 132 12.94 -3.59 0.94
CA ALA A 132 12.59 -5.00 1.18
C ALA A 132 12.15 -5.30 2.64
N PRO A 133 12.75 -4.72 3.70
CA PRO A 133 12.24 -4.87 5.06
C PRO A 133 10.78 -4.41 5.24
N ALA A 134 10.30 -3.42 4.49
CA ALA A 134 8.92 -2.95 4.58
C ALA A 134 7.90 -3.99 4.16
N GLU A 135 8.25 -4.85 3.19
CA GLU A 135 7.39 -5.97 2.78
C GLU A 135 7.15 -6.93 3.94
N ARG A 136 8.13 -7.04 4.86
CA ARG A 136 7.97 -7.77 6.13
C ARG A 136 6.86 -7.17 6.99
N GLY A 137 6.71 -5.85 7.05
CA GLY A 137 5.65 -5.20 7.84
C GLY A 137 4.25 -5.61 7.38
N ASN A 138 4.03 -5.58 6.06
CA ASN A 138 2.80 -6.08 5.44
C ASN A 138 2.59 -7.58 5.69
N SER A 139 3.67 -8.36 5.61
CA SER A 139 3.64 -9.79 5.91
C SER A 139 3.30 -10.07 7.37
N LEU A 140 3.87 -9.34 8.33
CA LEU A 140 3.62 -9.49 9.76
C LEU A 140 2.14 -9.33 10.08
N LEU A 141 1.50 -8.27 9.56
CA LEU A 141 0.06 -8.07 9.74
C LEU A 141 -0.75 -9.26 9.19
N LYS A 142 -0.45 -9.72 7.96
CA LYS A 142 -1.24 -10.75 7.27
C LYS A 142 -0.96 -12.18 7.73
N THR A 143 0.24 -12.46 8.24
CA THR A 143 0.66 -13.81 8.66
C THR A 143 0.32 -14.08 10.11
N THR A 144 0.58 -13.11 11.00
CA THR A 144 0.27 -13.17 12.43
C THR A 144 -1.25 -13.23 12.66
N PHE A 145 -2.02 -12.39 11.97
CA PHE A 145 -3.47 -12.32 12.16
C PHE A 145 -4.21 -13.01 11.02
N LYS A 146 -4.71 -14.23 11.28
CA LYS A 146 -5.51 -15.00 10.32
C LYS A 146 -6.72 -14.21 9.77
N ALA A 147 -7.28 -13.30 10.57
CA ALA A 147 -8.36 -12.41 10.17
C ALA A 147 -8.05 -11.56 8.92
N LEU A 148 -6.78 -11.23 8.68
CA LEU A 148 -6.34 -10.43 7.53
C LEU A 148 -5.94 -11.26 6.30
N ARG A 149 -5.97 -12.59 6.38
CA ARG A 149 -5.66 -13.46 5.22
C ARG A 149 -6.77 -13.42 4.17
N ARG A 150 -8.01 -13.39 4.64
CA ARG A 150 -9.23 -13.26 3.83
C ARG A 150 -10.37 -12.83 4.74
N VAL A 151 -10.92 -11.65 4.48
CA VAL A 151 -12.08 -11.13 5.21
C VAL A 151 -13.35 -11.51 4.45
N SER A 152 -14.17 -12.37 5.06
CA SER A 152 -15.51 -12.74 4.54
C SER A 152 -16.62 -11.79 5.01
N LEU A 153 -16.30 -10.88 5.93
CA LEU A 153 -17.20 -9.83 6.42
C LEU A 153 -17.33 -8.67 5.41
N CYS A 154 -18.13 -7.67 5.77
CA CYS A 154 -18.21 -6.41 5.03
C CYS A 154 -16.80 -5.83 4.77
N PRO A 155 -16.37 -5.63 3.50
CA PRO A 155 -15.03 -5.15 3.18
C PRO A 155 -14.67 -3.81 3.84
N TRP A 156 -15.66 -2.95 4.11
CA TRP A 156 -15.46 -1.69 4.84
C TRP A 156 -14.93 -1.87 6.28
N ARG A 157 -15.07 -3.07 6.86
CA ARG A 157 -14.53 -3.37 8.20
C ARG A 157 -13.04 -3.70 8.18
N ILE A 158 -12.42 -3.93 7.02
CA ILE A 158 -11.00 -4.26 6.90
C ILE A 158 -10.12 -3.23 7.61
N GLY A 159 -10.37 -1.93 7.42
CA GLY A 159 -9.53 -0.89 8.03
C GLY A 159 -9.50 -0.99 9.56
N ALA A 160 -10.66 -1.19 10.18
CA ALA A 160 -10.76 -1.37 11.64
C ALA A 160 -10.08 -2.66 12.12
N ILE A 161 -10.22 -3.76 11.37
CA ILE A 161 -9.56 -5.04 11.68
C ILE A 161 -8.03 -4.87 11.58
N THR A 162 -7.54 -4.18 10.55
CA THR A 162 -6.11 -3.93 10.35
C THR A 162 -5.53 -3.03 11.45
N ALA A 163 -6.24 -1.97 11.83
CA ALA A 163 -5.82 -1.10 12.94
C ALA A 163 -5.77 -1.86 14.27
N ALA A 164 -6.76 -2.71 14.57
CA ALA A 164 -6.74 -3.56 15.76
C ALA A 164 -5.58 -4.56 15.72
N ALA A 165 -5.33 -5.18 14.55
CA ALA A 165 -4.20 -6.08 14.35
C ALA A 165 -2.86 -5.38 14.58
N LEU A 166 -2.70 -4.13 14.14
CA LEU A 166 -1.51 -3.33 14.40
C LEU A 166 -1.30 -3.11 15.90
N VAL A 167 -2.32 -2.67 16.63
CA VAL A 167 -2.22 -2.47 18.10
C VAL A 167 -1.82 -3.78 18.80
N LEU A 168 -2.46 -4.90 18.45
CA LEU A 168 -2.14 -6.21 19.01
C LEU A 168 -0.71 -6.64 18.65
N LEU A 169 -0.24 -6.36 17.44
CA LEU A 169 1.13 -6.65 17.01
C LEU A 169 2.15 -5.92 17.89
N HIS A 170 1.93 -4.64 18.17
CA HIS A 170 2.77 -3.86 19.06
C HIS A 170 2.77 -4.41 20.49
N HIS A 171 1.60 -4.77 21.01
CA HIS A 171 1.49 -5.30 22.37
C HIS A 171 2.18 -6.65 22.54
N VAL A 172 1.93 -7.61 21.64
CA VAL A 172 2.50 -8.96 21.69
C VAL A 172 4.03 -8.95 21.57
N HIS A 173 4.59 -8.00 20.84
CA HIS A 173 6.04 -7.88 20.64
C HIS A 173 6.72 -6.84 21.54
N GLY A 174 6.00 -6.25 22.51
CA GLY A 174 6.57 -5.28 23.44
C GLY A 174 7.10 -4.01 22.77
N ARG A 175 6.51 -3.62 21.63
CA ARG A 175 6.90 -2.45 20.82
C ARG A 175 5.87 -1.32 20.92
N THR A 176 5.21 -1.20 22.07
CA THR A 176 4.35 -0.05 22.37
C THR A 176 5.22 1.19 22.57
N THR A 177 5.04 2.19 21.72
CA THR A 177 5.56 3.56 21.93
C THR A 177 4.84 4.23 23.07
#